data_AF-A0A3P7I6I6-F1
#
_entry.id   AF-A0A3P7I6I6-F1
#
_cell.length_a   1.000
_cell.length_b   1.000
_cell.length_c   1.000
_cell.angle_alpha   90.00
_cell.angle_beta   90.00
_cell.angle_gamma   90.00
#
_symmetry.space_group_name_H-M   'P 1'
#
loop_
_entity.id
_entity.type
_entity.pdbx_description
1 polymer ?
#
loop_
_entity_poly.entity_id
_entity_poly.type
_entity_poly.pdbx_seq_one_letter_code
_entity_poly.pdbx_strand_id
1 'polypeptide(L)'
;MVFAGDLKGEIRVKLKLTNNSDCKQAFKVKCTRNDLFRIRPPTGILDYGQSVDIIITYKCLNNQIPESDRHHFGIYHIPAPEGSSCSSAWSEHYGPPQGELRMKVSA
;
A
#
# COMPACT_ATOMS: atom_id res chain seq x y z
N MET A 1 7.89 -5.99 6.91
CA MET A 1 6.96 -6.89 6.20
C MET A 1 7.78 -8.04 5.66
N VAL A 2 7.45 -9.26 6.06
CA VAL A 2 8.25 -10.45 5.77
C VAL A 2 7.62 -11.24 4.62
N PHE A 3 8.40 -11.57 3.59
CA PHE A 3 8.00 -12.50 2.54
C PHE A 3 8.64 -13.87 2.80
N ALA A 4 7.95 -14.72 3.55
CA ALA A 4 8.41 -16.08 3.81
C ALA A 4 7.85 -17.06 2.77
N GLY A 5 8.71 -17.89 2.18
CA GLY A 5 8.31 -18.90 1.20
C GLY A 5 9.39 -19.17 0.15
N ASP A 6 9.00 -19.82 -0.94
CA ASP A 6 9.88 -19.98 -2.10
C ASP A 6 10.09 -18.63 -2.78
N LEU A 7 11.27 -18.03 -2.58
CA LEU A 7 11.66 -16.73 -3.12
C LEU A 7 11.82 -16.73 -4.65
N LYS A 8 11.81 -17.91 -5.31
CA LYS A 8 11.74 -18.04 -6.77
C LYS A 8 10.30 -18.15 -7.28
N GLY A 9 9.35 -18.41 -6.39
CA GLY A 9 7.92 -18.52 -6.67
C GLY A 9 7.19 -17.19 -6.56
N GLU A 10 5.87 -17.30 -6.39
CA GLU A 10 5.00 -16.17 -6.07
C GLU A 10 4.64 -16.20 -4.59
N ILE A 11 4.88 -15.10 -3.87
CA ILE A 11 4.52 -14.97 -2.46
C ILE A 11 3.45 -13.88 -2.34
N ARG A 12 2.36 -14.18 -1.64
CA ARG A 12 1.29 -13.23 -1.37
C ARG A 12 1.21 -12.96 0.11
N VAL A 13 1.18 -11.68 0.46
CA VAL A 13 0.99 -11.24 1.84
C VAL A 13 -0.20 -10.30 1.89
N LYS A 14 -1.02 -10.47 2.92
CA LYS A 14 -2.21 -9.67 3.19
C LYS A 14 -1.88 -8.64 4.27
N LEU A 15 -2.19 -7.39 3.99
CA LEU A 15 -2.15 -6.29 4.95
C LEU A 15 -3.56 -5.75 5.16
N LYS A 16 -4.05 -5.77 6.39
CA LYS A 16 -5.32 -5.13 6.73
C LYS A 16 -5.08 -3.65 7.06
N LEU A 17 -5.72 -2.75 6.33
CA LEU A 17 -5.73 -1.31 6.60
C LEU A 17 -7.10 -0.93 7.15
N THR A 18 -7.13 -0.30 8.32
CA THR A 18 -8.37 0.17 8.98
C THR A 18 -8.30 1.67 9.15
N ASN A 19 -9.37 2.37 8.77
CA ASN A 19 -9.52 3.79 9.04
C ASN A 19 -10.06 4.01 10.45
N ASN A 20 -9.21 4.51 11.35
CA ASN A 20 -9.59 4.86 12.72
C ASN A 20 -9.77 6.38 12.92
N SER A 21 -9.73 7.19 11.86
CA SER A 21 -10.03 8.63 11.95
C SER A 21 -11.52 8.89 11.85
N ASP A 22 -11.98 9.94 12.52
CA ASP A 22 -13.36 10.44 12.52
C ASP A 22 -13.93 10.85 11.15
N CYS A 23 -13.09 10.93 10.11
CA CYS A 23 -13.47 11.29 8.75
C CYS A 23 -13.08 10.22 7.73
N LYS A 24 -13.70 10.32 6.55
CA LYS A 24 -13.39 9.48 5.39
C LYS A 24 -11.97 9.77 4.90
N GLN A 25 -11.20 8.71 4.62
CA GLN A 25 -9.81 8.81 4.21
C GLN A 25 -9.59 8.16 2.85
N ALA A 26 -8.93 8.86 1.93
CA ALA A 26 -8.36 8.25 0.74
C ALA A 26 -6.96 7.74 1.08
N PHE A 27 -6.65 6.49 0.67
CA PHE A 27 -5.32 5.91 0.83
C PHE A 27 -4.64 5.66 -0.50
N LYS A 28 -3.31 5.60 -0.48
CA LYS A 28 -2.45 5.26 -1.62
C LYS A 28 -1.25 4.47 -1.13
N VAL A 29 -1.04 3.31 -1.72
CA VAL A 29 0.09 2.42 -1.44
C VAL A 29 1.10 2.57 -2.57
N LYS A 30 2.35 2.81 -2.21
CA LYS A 30 3.48 2.85 -3.13
C LYS A 30 4.54 1.85 -2.69
N CYS A 31 5.36 1.42 -3.64
CA CYS A 31 6.54 0.61 -3.36
C CYS A 31 7.74 1.11 -4.17
N THR A 32 8.94 0.73 -3.74
CA THR A 32 10.18 1.08 -4.43
C THR A 32 10.41 0.34 -5.75
N ARG A 33 9.77 -0.82 -5.97
CA ARG A 33 10.00 -1.71 -7.11
C ARG A 33 8.69 -2.31 -7.61
N ASN A 34 8.00 -1.58 -8.49
CA ASN A 34 6.70 -1.98 -9.03
C ASN A 34 6.77 -3.16 -10.03
N ASP A 35 7.98 -3.54 -10.45
CA ASP A 35 8.25 -4.71 -11.29
C ASP A 35 8.27 -6.02 -10.49
N LEU A 36 8.73 -5.99 -9.23
CA LEU A 36 8.78 -7.14 -8.34
C LEU A 36 7.52 -7.28 -7.47
N PHE A 37 6.89 -6.16 -7.13
CA PHE A 37 5.76 -6.12 -6.21
C PHE A 37 4.50 -5.58 -6.87
N ARG A 38 3.43 -6.36 -6.83
CA ARG A 38 2.09 -5.96 -7.27
C ARG A 38 1.21 -5.71 -6.06
N ILE A 39 0.58 -4.54 -6.01
CA ILE A 39 -0.30 -4.15 -4.90
C ILE A 39 -1.76 -4.12 -5.38
N ARG A 40 -2.69 -4.69 -4.61
CA ARG A 40 -4.13 -4.60 -4.87
C ARG A 40 -4.98 -4.52 -3.60
N PRO A 41 -5.89 -3.53 -3.47
CA PRO A 41 -5.97 -2.31 -4.30
C PRO A 41 -4.79 -1.36 -3.99
N PRO A 42 -4.23 -0.65 -4.99
CA PRO A 42 -3.14 0.31 -4.75
C PRO A 42 -3.65 1.63 -4.15
N THR A 43 -4.94 1.93 -4.31
CA THR A 43 -5.60 3.15 -3.84
C THR A 43 -7.05 2.84 -3.51
N GLY A 44 -7.65 3.60 -2.61
CA GLY A 44 -9.07 3.48 -2.29
C GLY A 44 -9.52 4.53 -1.29
N ILE A 45 -10.78 4.45 -0.89
CA ILE A 45 -11.39 5.29 0.14
C ILE A 45 -11.93 4.38 1.23
N LEU A 46 -11.77 4.81 2.49
CA LEU A 46 -12.30 4.14 3.66
C LEU A 46 -13.14 5.12 4.49
N ASP A 47 -14.37 4.73 4.80
CA ASP A 47 -15.20 5.39 5.81
C ASP A 47 -14.66 5.13 7.23
N TYR A 48 -15.15 5.85 8.23
CA TYR A 48 -14.78 5.63 9.63
C TYR A 48 -15.06 4.18 10.05
N GLY A 49 -14.06 3.53 10.65
CA GLY A 49 -14.11 2.14 11.09
C GLY A 49 -14.01 1.11 9.96
N GLN A 50 -14.02 1.53 8.69
CA GLN A 50 -13.93 0.62 7.56
C GLN A 50 -12.52 0.04 7.44
N SER A 51 -12.45 -1.24 7.04
CA SER A 51 -11.20 -1.93 6.76
C SER A 51 -11.15 -2.44 5.33
N VAL A 52 -9.94 -2.54 4.77
CA VAL A 52 -9.66 -3.20 3.49
C VAL A 52 -8.45 -4.11 3.61
N ASP A 53 -8.51 -5.25 2.93
CA ASP A 53 -7.37 -6.13 2.75
C ASP A 53 -6.59 -5.71 1.50
N ILE A 54 -5.34 -5.30 1.70
CA ILE A 54 -4.38 -4.98 0.65
C ILE A 54 -3.51 -6.21 0.44
N ILE A 55 -3.62 -6.80 -0.74
CA ILE A 55 -2.81 -7.94 -1.17
C ILE A 55 -1.57 -7.43 -1.86
N ILE A 56 -0.41 -7.80 -1.33
CA ILE A 56 0.89 -7.54 -1.91
C ILE A 56 1.43 -8.87 -2.44
N THR A 57 1.62 -8.93 -3.75
CA THR A 57 2.19 -10.09 -4.44
C THR A 57 3.62 -9.80 -4.82
N TYR A 58 4.56 -10.56 -4.28
CA TYR A 58 5.92 -10.63 -4.76
C TYR A 58 6.02 -11.71 -5.84
N LYS A 59 6.70 -11.40 -6.94
CA LYS A 59 7.05 -12.37 -7.98
C LYS A 59 8.52 -12.21 -8.33
N CYS A 60 9.27 -13.32 -8.28
CA CYS A 60 10.65 -13.32 -8.72
C CYS A 60 10.71 -13.05 -10.23
N LEU A 61 11.51 -12.06 -10.63
CA LEU A 61 11.79 -11.75 -12.02
C LEU A 61 13.23 -12.15 -12.33
N ASN A 62 13.46 -12.96 -13.36
CA ASN A 62 14.80 -13.37 -13.82
C ASN A 62 15.70 -13.96 -12.72
N ASN A 63 15.14 -14.73 -11.78
CA ASN A 63 15.84 -15.27 -10.61
C ASN A 63 16.50 -14.21 -9.70
N GLN A 64 16.10 -12.94 -9.80
CA GLN A 64 16.55 -11.90 -8.89
C GLN A 64 15.72 -11.94 -7.62
N ILE A 65 16.33 -12.41 -6.54
CA ILE A 65 15.78 -12.33 -5.19
C ILE A 65 16.05 -10.91 -4.68
N PRO A 66 15.01 -10.20 -4.16
CA PRO A 66 15.19 -8.87 -3.61
C PRO A 66 16.12 -8.90 -2.40
N GLU A 67 17.08 -7.99 -2.37
CA GLU A 67 17.93 -7.76 -1.19
C GLU A 67 17.06 -7.28 -0.02
N SER A 68 17.22 -7.93 1.13
CA SER A 68 16.55 -7.52 2.37
C SER A 68 16.91 -6.07 2.74
N ASP A 69 15.96 -5.37 3.34
CA ASP A 69 16.05 -3.98 3.82
C ASP A 69 16.26 -2.88 2.76
N ARG A 70 16.37 -3.24 1.47
CA ARG A 70 16.50 -2.26 0.38
C ARG A 70 15.15 -1.70 -0.10
N HIS A 71 14.09 -2.48 0.01
CA HIS A 71 12.77 -2.11 -0.49
C HIS A 71 11.82 -1.73 0.64
N HIS A 72 10.87 -0.86 0.32
CA HIS A 72 9.84 -0.47 1.27
C HIS A 72 8.49 -0.23 0.59
N PHE A 73 7.44 -0.42 1.37
CA PHE A 73 6.07 -0.02 1.05
C PHE A 73 5.71 1.22 1.87
N GLY A 74 5.14 2.22 1.22
CA GLY A 74 4.60 3.41 1.86
C GLY A 74 3.08 3.43 1.69
N ILE A 75 2.36 3.64 2.78
CA ILE A 75 0.91 3.86 2.77
C ILE A 75 0.68 5.30 3.19
N TYR A 76 0.10 6.07 2.28
CA TYR A 76 -0.22 7.46 2.46
C TYR A 76 -1.72 7.61 2.59
N HIS A 77 -2.18 8.52 3.42
CA HIS A 77 -3.59 8.86 3.49
C HIS A 77 -3.83 10.37 3.58
N ILE A 78 -5.00 10.78 3.13
CA ILE A 78 -5.52 12.16 3.16
C ILE A 78 -7.02 12.13 3.44
N PRO A 79 -7.59 13.20 4.02
CA PRO A 79 -9.04 13.36 4.09
C PRO A 79 -9.65 13.29 2.69
N ALA A 80 -10.77 12.59 2.56
CA ALA A 80 -11.52 12.53 1.31
C ALA A 80 -12.87 13.26 1.50
N PRO A 81 -13.11 14.37 0.78
CA PRO A 81 -14.39 15.08 0.83
C PRO A 81 -15.58 14.18 0.50
N GLU A 82 -16.77 14.53 0.98
CA GLU A 82 -17.99 13.83 0.60
C GLU A 82 -18.21 13.90 -0.92
N GLY A 83 -18.69 12.79 -1.50
CA GLY A 83 -18.86 12.66 -2.95
C GLY A 83 -17.55 12.55 -3.77
N SER A 84 -16.38 12.72 -3.15
CA SER A 84 -15.12 12.60 -3.88
C SER A 84 -14.80 11.15 -4.27
N SER A 85 -14.24 11.00 -5.47
CA SER A 85 -13.57 9.77 -5.88
C SER A 85 -12.16 9.73 -5.29
N CYS A 86 -11.56 8.55 -5.18
CA CYS A 86 -10.18 8.45 -4.71
C CYS A 86 -9.22 9.26 -5.59
N SER A 87 -9.42 9.24 -6.91
CA SER A 87 -8.60 10.01 -7.86
C SER A 87 -8.76 11.52 -7.68
N SER A 88 -9.99 12.01 -7.52
CA SER A 88 -10.23 13.45 -7.34
C SER A 88 -9.67 13.94 -6.00
N ALA A 89 -9.87 13.18 -4.92
CA ALA A 89 -9.30 13.51 -3.61
C ALA A 89 -7.77 13.68 -3.67
N TRP A 90 -7.06 12.77 -4.35
CA TRP A 90 -5.60 12.87 -4.51
C TRP A 90 -5.13 13.98 -5.46
N SER A 91 -5.94 14.34 -6.46
CA SER A 91 -5.59 15.39 -7.43
C SER A 91 -5.84 16.79 -6.88
N GLU A 92 -6.86 16.96 -6.04
CA GLU A 92 -7.27 18.24 -5.45
C GLU A 92 -6.55 18.53 -4.12
N HIS A 93 -5.98 17.49 -3.48
CA HIS A 93 -5.24 17.66 -2.24
C HIS A 93 -3.96 18.48 -2.44
N TYR A 94 -3.88 19.61 -1.74
CA TYR A 94 -2.69 20.45 -1.70
C TYR A 94 -1.89 20.22 -0.41
N GLY A 95 -0.57 20.06 -0.57
CA GLY A 95 0.35 19.84 0.55
C GLY A 95 0.69 18.36 0.81
N PRO A 96 1.42 18.08 1.90
CA PRO A 96 1.82 16.72 2.23
C PRO A 96 0.61 15.84 2.60
N PRO A 97 0.73 14.50 2.49
CA PRO A 97 -0.27 13.60 3.02
C PRO A 97 -0.46 13.82 4.53
N GLN A 98 -1.66 13.53 5.04
CA GLN A 98 -1.96 13.65 6.47
C GLN A 98 -1.10 12.69 7.29
N GLY A 99 -0.83 11.50 6.76
CA GLY A 99 0.05 10.53 7.38
C GLY A 99 0.69 9.57 6.39
N GLU A 100 1.80 8.98 6.85
CA GLU A 100 2.56 7.96 6.14
C GLU A 100 2.88 6.79 7.08
N LEU A 101 2.60 5.57 6.65
CA LEU A 101 3.12 4.34 7.25
C LEU A 101 4.13 3.71 6.30
N ARG A 102 5.39 3.57 6.75
CA ARG A 102 6.46 2.96 5.96
C ARG A 102 6.87 1.61 6.53
N MET A 103 6.84 0.58 5.68
CA MET A 103 7.19 -0.79 6.03
C MET A 103 8.37 -1.27 5.19
N LYS A 104 9.45 -1.68 5.85
CA LYS A 104 10.60 -2.32 5.17
C LYS A 104 10.24 -3.72 4.70
N VAL A 105 10.84 -4.13 3.58
CA VAL A 105 10.76 -5.50 3.06
C VAL A 105 11.92 -6.30 3.58
N SER A 106 11.61 -7.45 4.17
CA SER A 106 12.58 -8.48 4.54
C SER A 106 12.17 -9.77 3.82
N ALA A 107 13.10 -10.33 3.05
CA ALA A 107 12.98 -11.61 2.34
C ALA A 107 13.87 -12.66 3.00
#